data_AF-A0A2S2QK29-F1
#
_entry.id   AF-A0A2S2QK29-F1
#
_cell.length_a   1.000
_cell.length_b   1.000
_cell.length_c   1.000
_cell.angle_alpha   90.00
_cell.angle_beta   90.00
_cell.angle_gamma   90.00
#
_symmetry.space_group_name_H-M   'P 1'
#
loop_
_entity.id
_entity.type
_entity.pdbx_description
1 polymer ?
#
loop_
_entity_poly.entity_id
_entity_poly.type
_entity_poly.pdbx_seq_one_letter_code
_entity_poly.pdbx_strand_id
1 'polypeptide(L)'
;MAVDSKYAHLKGIAYDQPDVYETFDLPEDDQQLDYAEEDNEDISRIKVEPTEAFKRFKDEVLSSENIDFSDKLGRSLKTGYKSNEHWELAAHGKKETPLEKYYRLKLETEELV
;
A
#
# COMPACT_ATOMS: atom_id res chain seq x y z
N MET A 1 5.23 -61.59 -22.55
CA MET A 1 5.96 -61.59 -21.27
C MET A 1 7.42 -61.32 -21.59
N ALA A 2 7.98 -60.29 -20.97
CA ALA A 2 9.22 -59.66 -21.43
C ALA A 2 10.41 -60.63 -21.49
N VAL A 3 11.07 -60.53 -22.63
CA VAL A 3 12.41 -60.93 -23.05
C VAL A 3 13.41 -61.11 -21.91
N ASP A 4 14.24 -62.15 -22.06
CA ASP A 4 15.51 -62.40 -21.35
C ASP A 4 16.26 -61.09 -21.07
N SER A 5 16.06 -60.55 -19.86
CA SER A 5 16.53 -59.22 -19.49
C SER A 5 18.00 -59.32 -19.06
N LYS A 6 18.84 -58.39 -19.52
CA LYS A 6 20.28 -58.27 -19.19
C LYS A 6 20.59 -58.35 -17.69
N TYR A 7 19.57 -58.17 -16.84
CA TYR A 7 19.66 -58.17 -15.40
C TYR A 7 19.07 -59.42 -14.73
N ALA A 8 18.54 -60.41 -15.46
CA ALA A 8 17.81 -61.57 -14.91
C ALA A 8 18.63 -62.50 -14.00
N HIS A 9 19.96 -62.49 -14.13
CA HIS A 9 20.87 -63.35 -13.36
C HIS A 9 21.71 -62.57 -12.32
N LEU A 10 21.42 -61.29 -12.10
CA LEU A 10 22.18 -60.45 -11.17
C LEU A 10 21.55 -60.48 -9.78
N LYS A 11 22.34 -60.93 -8.80
CA LYS A 11 21.95 -60.90 -7.39
C LYS A 11 21.91 -59.44 -6.90
N GLY A 12 20.80 -59.04 -6.28
CA GLY A 12 20.64 -57.72 -5.67
C GLY A 12 19.90 -56.68 -6.53
N ILE A 13 19.33 -57.09 -7.67
CA ILE A 13 18.41 -56.24 -8.44
C ILE A 13 16.99 -56.47 -7.93
N ALA A 14 16.26 -55.38 -7.69
CA ALA A 14 14.87 -55.41 -7.29
C ALA A 14 13.97 -55.55 -8.53
N TYR A 15 13.14 -56.59 -8.56
CA TYR A 15 12.20 -56.85 -9.68
C TYR A 15 10.74 -56.54 -9.32
N ASP A 16 10.48 -56.32 -8.04
CA ASP A 16 9.15 -56.11 -7.45
C ASP A 16 8.89 -54.63 -7.10
N GLN A 17 9.82 -53.75 -7.45
CA GLN A 17 9.72 -52.33 -7.21
C GLN A 17 9.27 -51.60 -8.48
N PRO A 18 8.45 -50.54 -8.34
CA PRO A 18 8.12 -49.71 -9.48
C PRO A 18 9.36 -48.97 -9.98
N ASP A 19 9.49 -48.85 -11.29
CA ASP A 19 10.58 -48.08 -11.91
C ASP A 19 10.43 -46.57 -11.69
N VAL A 20 9.21 -46.10 -11.40
CA VAL A 20 8.86 -44.68 -11.21
C VAL A 20 8.12 -44.50 -9.90
N TYR A 21 8.54 -43.52 -9.11
CA TYR A 21 7.88 -43.09 -7.88
C TYR A 21 7.36 -41.67 -8.08
N GLU A 22 6.04 -41.55 -8.25
CA GLU A 22 5.35 -40.28 -8.43
C GLU A 22 4.38 -40.00 -7.28
N THR A 23 4.10 -38.72 -7.05
CA THR A 23 3.06 -38.28 -6.13
C THR A 23 1.69 -38.48 -6.76
N PHE A 24 0.65 -38.63 -5.94
CA PHE A 24 -0.72 -38.55 -6.43
C PHE A 24 -1.03 -37.08 -6.74
N ASP A 25 -0.68 -36.64 -7.95
CA ASP A 25 -0.89 -35.27 -8.39
C ASP A 25 -2.40 -34.99 -8.56
N LEU A 26 -2.89 -34.00 -7.80
CA LEU A 26 -4.22 -33.44 -8.01
C LEU A 26 -4.18 -32.52 -9.26
N PRO A 27 -5.30 -32.40 -10.00
CA PRO A 27 -5.42 -31.42 -11.08
C PRO A 27 -5.01 -30.03 -10.60
N GLU A 28 -4.33 -29.24 -11.44
CA GLU A 28 -3.89 -27.87 -11.09
C GLU A 28 -5.05 -26.99 -10.60
N ASP A 29 -6.25 -27.18 -11.15
CA ASP A 29 -7.48 -26.48 -10.74
C ASP A 29 -7.88 -26.77 -9.27
N ASP A 30 -7.57 -27.96 -8.76
CA ASP A 30 -7.88 -28.37 -7.37
C ASP A 30 -6.77 -27.93 -6.38
N GLN A 31 -5.69 -27.30 -6.86
CA GLN A 31 -4.58 -26.79 -6.04
C GLN A 31 -4.78 -25.33 -5.61
N GLN A 32 -5.84 -24.66 -6.08
CA GLN A 32 -6.13 -23.28 -5.67
C GLN A 32 -6.57 -23.24 -4.22
N LEU A 33 -5.60 -23.02 -3.32
CA LEU A 33 -5.87 -22.62 -1.96
C LEU A 33 -6.34 -21.16 -1.99
N ASP A 34 -7.64 -20.95 -1.79
CA ASP A 34 -8.16 -19.62 -1.49
C ASP A 34 -7.54 -19.18 -0.16
N TYR A 35 -6.43 -18.44 -0.24
CA TYR A 35 -5.85 -17.73 0.89
C TYR A 35 -6.80 -16.57 1.25
N ALA A 36 -7.93 -16.91 1.86
CA ALA A 36 -8.75 -15.93 2.51
C ALA A 36 -7.93 -15.37 3.67
N GLU A 37 -7.49 -14.12 3.54
CA GLU A 37 -6.90 -13.42 4.67
C GLU A 37 -7.94 -13.36 5.80
N GLU A 38 -7.69 -14.10 6.88
CA GLU A 38 -8.56 -14.15 8.05
C GLU A 38 -8.93 -12.73 8.54
N ASP A 39 -10.17 -12.55 8.94
CA ASP A 39 -10.61 -11.30 9.54
C ASP A 39 -9.87 -11.10 10.87
N ASN A 40 -8.99 -10.11 10.90
CA ASN A 40 -8.21 -9.74 12.08
C ASN A 40 -8.97 -8.67 12.88
N GLU A 41 -9.27 -8.93 14.16
CA GLU A 41 -10.00 -7.98 15.02
C GLU A 41 -9.26 -6.63 15.20
N ASP A 42 -7.92 -6.64 15.07
CA ASP A 42 -7.07 -5.44 15.18
C ASP A 42 -6.95 -4.64 13.86
N ILE A 43 -7.49 -5.15 12.73
CA ILE A 43 -7.34 -4.54 11.41
C ILE A 43 -8.69 -4.10 10.86
N SER A 44 -8.89 -2.78 10.72
CA SER A 44 -10.09 -2.25 10.06
C SER A 44 -9.93 -2.23 8.54
N ARG A 45 -10.68 -3.07 7.83
CA ARG A 45 -10.75 -3.06 6.35
C ARG A 45 -11.78 -2.05 5.87
N ILE A 46 -11.32 -0.88 5.41
CA ILE A 46 -12.19 0.18 4.87
C ILE A 46 -12.36 -0.04 3.37
N LYS A 47 -13.60 -0.19 2.91
CA LYS A 47 -13.93 -0.25 1.48
C LYS A 47 -13.84 1.15 0.89
N VAL A 48 -12.95 1.33 -0.08
CA VAL A 48 -12.80 2.60 -0.80
C VAL A 48 -13.67 2.54 -2.05
N GLU A 49 -14.72 3.35 -2.09
CA GLU A 49 -15.55 3.54 -3.28
C GLU A 49 -14.87 4.54 -4.23
N PRO A 50 -14.38 4.11 -5.41
CA PRO A 50 -13.58 4.99 -6.29
C PRO A 50 -14.38 6.20 -6.78
N THR A 51 -15.68 6.02 -6.99
CA THR A 51 -16.57 7.08 -7.49
C THR A 51 -16.81 8.16 -6.44
N GLU A 52 -16.92 7.79 -5.16
CA GLU A 52 -17.05 8.73 -4.06
C GLU A 52 -15.72 9.43 -3.77
N ALA A 53 -14.61 8.68 -3.74
CA ALA A 53 -13.28 9.23 -3.56
C ALA A 53 -12.96 10.28 -4.63
N PHE A 54 -13.25 9.98 -5.91
CA PHE A 54 -13.07 10.93 -6.99
C PHE A 54 -13.89 12.21 -6.78
N LYS A 55 -15.18 12.08 -6.42
CA LYS A 55 -16.02 13.26 -6.16
C LYS A 55 -15.47 14.14 -5.03
N ARG A 56 -14.89 13.54 -3.98
CA ARG A 56 -14.32 14.28 -2.83
C ARG A 56 -13.12 15.13 -3.22
N PHE A 57 -12.25 14.65 -4.11
CA PHE A 57 -11.03 15.35 -4.49
C PHE A 57 -11.11 16.07 -5.84
N LYS A 58 -12.25 16.02 -6.53
CA LYS A 58 -12.41 16.58 -7.88
C LYS A 58 -12.14 18.08 -7.95
N ASP A 59 -12.58 18.81 -6.93
CA ASP A 59 -12.50 20.27 -6.89
C ASP A 59 -11.23 20.76 -6.17
N GLU A 60 -10.44 19.86 -5.60
CA GLU A 60 -9.17 20.16 -4.94
C GLU A 60 -8.04 20.22 -5.97
N VAL A 61 -7.36 21.36 -6.05
CA VAL A 61 -6.27 21.60 -7.00
C VAL A 61 -4.98 21.89 -6.26
N LEU A 62 -3.90 21.17 -6.60
CA LEU A 62 -2.57 21.40 -6.05
C LEU A 62 -1.73 22.26 -7.00
N SER A 63 -1.10 23.30 -6.47
CA SER A 63 -0.12 24.09 -7.22
C SER A 63 1.23 23.36 -7.27
N SER A 64 1.85 23.32 -8.45
CA SER A 64 3.20 22.77 -8.64
C SER A 64 4.31 23.81 -8.56
N GLU A 65 4.00 25.04 -8.15
CA GLU A 65 4.95 26.15 -8.16
C GLU A 65 5.91 26.06 -6.96
N ASN A 66 7.22 26.06 -7.24
CA ASN A 66 8.29 25.99 -6.23
C ASN A 66 8.27 24.74 -5.33
N ILE A 67 7.99 23.57 -5.91
CA ILE A 67 8.07 22.27 -5.21
C ILE A 67 9.49 21.70 -5.31
N ASP A 68 10.05 21.29 -4.18
CA ASP A 68 11.30 20.54 -4.13
C ASP A 68 11.21 19.40 -3.10
N PHE A 69 11.23 18.15 -3.56
CA PHE A 69 11.25 16.94 -2.72
C PHE A 69 12.66 16.42 -2.44
N SER A 70 13.70 17.09 -2.94
CA SER A 70 15.06 16.61 -2.76
C SER A 70 15.61 16.93 -1.37
N ASP A 71 16.36 15.99 -0.80
CA ASP A 71 17.05 16.11 0.49
C ASP A 71 18.17 17.17 0.54
N LYS A 72 18.29 18.05 -0.47
CA LYS A 72 19.31 19.11 -0.44
C LYS A 72 18.95 20.11 0.66
N LEU A 73 19.87 20.37 1.58
CA LEU A 73 19.69 21.39 2.60
C LEU A 73 19.73 22.79 1.96
N GLY A 74 18.67 23.57 2.12
CA GLY A 74 18.52 24.92 1.57
C GLY A 74 18.10 25.93 2.64
N ARG A 75 18.10 27.22 2.28
CA ARG A 75 17.68 28.31 3.19
C ARG A 75 16.17 28.34 3.45
N SER A 76 15.36 27.83 2.52
CA SER A 76 13.91 27.74 2.66
C SER A 76 13.51 26.33 3.11
N LEU A 77 12.51 26.23 3.99
CA LEU A 77 11.82 24.96 4.25
C LEU A 77 11.29 24.42 2.93
N LYS A 78 11.76 23.23 2.55
CA LYS A 78 11.27 22.48 1.41
C LYS A 78 10.03 21.73 1.82
N THR A 79 8.91 22.42 1.82
CA THR A 79 7.60 21.80 1.94
C THR A 79 7.16 21.45 0.52
N GLY A 80 6.70 20.21 0.30
CA GLY A 80 6.32 19.69 -1.02
C GLY A 80 5.15 20.44 -1.66
N TYR A 81 4.02 19.79 -1.92
CA TYR A 81 2.84 20.50 -2.36
C TYR A 81 2.40 21.48 -1.27
N LYS A 82 2.45 22.77 -1.57
CA LYS A 82 1.80 23.78 -0.75
C LYS A 82 0.33 23.77 -1.14
N SER A 83 -0.53 23.26 -0.26
CA SER A 83 -1.95 23.56 -0.37
C SER A 83 -2.09 25.07 -0.28
N ASN A 84 -3.02 25.68 -1.01
CA ASN A 84 -3.42 27.05 -0.72
C ASN A 84 -3.94 27.03 0.71
N GLU A 85 -3.08 27.44 1.65
CA GLU A 85 -3.37 27.57 3.06
C GLU A 85 -4.44 28.65 3.18
N HIS A 86 -5.70 28.25 3.05
CA HIS A 86 -6.77 28.97 3.72
C HIS A 86 -6.36 28.99 5.19
N TRP A 87 -5.89 30.14 5.65
CA TRP A 87 -5.46 30.36 7.02
C TRP A 87 -6.57 29.90 7.95
N GLU A 88 -6.39 28.75 8.60
CA GLU A 88 -7.37 28.26 9.56
C GLU A 88 -7.31 29.17 10.78
N LEU A 89 -8.34 29.99 10.95
CA LEU A 89 -8.53 30.85 12.12
C LEU A 89 -9.35 30.10 13.17
N ALA A 90 -9.00 30.29 14.43
CA ALA A 90 -9.77 29.73 15.53
C ALA A 90 -11.22 30.25 15.49
N ALA A 91 -12.18 29.34 15.68
CA ALA A 91 -13.59 29.71 15.78
C ALA A 91 -13.85 30.64 16.98
N HIS A 92 -14.80 31.55 16.84
CA HIS A 92 -15.10 32.58 17.85
C HIS A 92 -15.41 31.94 19.22
N GLY A 93 -14.63 32.32 20.25
CA GLY A 93 -14.79 31.84 21.63
C GLY A 93 -13.98 30.60 22.01
N LYS A 94 -13.18 30.01 21.10
CA LYS A 94 -12.21 28.95 21.45
C LYS A 94 -10.83 29.52 21.76
N LYS A 95 -10.03 28.80 22.56
CA LYS A 95 -8.62 29.17 22.79
C LYS A 95 -7.82 28.92 21.53
N GLU A 96 -7.15 29.96 21.04
CA GLU A 96 -6.24 29.89 19.90
C GLU A 96 -5.01 29.02 20.21
N THR A 97 -4.64 28.15 19.27
CA THR A 97 -3.31 27.56 19.20
C THR A 97 -2.26 28.61 18.80
N PRO A 98 -0.97 28.41 19.10
CA PRO A 98 0.08 29.36 18.70
C PRO A 98 0.12 29.66 17.20
N LEU A 99 -0.24 28.68 16.35
CA LEU A 99 -0.27 28.83 14.90
C LEU A 99 -1.47 29.68 14.44
N GLU A 100 -2.67 29.41 14.94
CA GLU A 100 -3.88 30.21 14.65
C GLU A 100 -3.71 31.66 15.11
N LYS A 101 -3.04 31.88 16.25
CA LYS A 101 -2.73 33.23 16.75
C LYS A 101 -1.78 33.98 15.81
N TYR A 102 -0.75 33.30 15.30
CA TYR A 102 0.16 33.88 14.31
C TYR A 102 -0.59 34.28 13.03
N TYR A 103 -1.51 33.43 12.55
CA TYR A 103 -2.33 33.71 11.38
C TYR A 103 -3.27 34.90 11.57
N ARG A 104 -3.96 35.00 12.72
CA ARG A 104 -4.78 36.18 13.06
C ARG A 104 -3.94 37.45 13.08
N LEU A 105 -2.81 37.45 13.78
CA LEU A 105 -1.94 38.62 13.88
C LEU A 105 -1.42 39.06 12.51
N LYS A 106 -1.03 38.11 11.66
CA LYS A 106 -0.58 38.42 10.29
C LYS A 106 -1.68 39.12 9.49
N LEU A 107 -2.91 38.61 9.54
CA LEU A 107 -4.07 39.21 8.87
C LEU A 107 -4.34 40.63 9.37
N GLU A 108 -4.43 40.80 10.70
CA GLU A 108 -4.65 42.11 11.34
C GLU A 108 -3.57 43.14 10.94
N THR A 109 -2.32 42.70 10.78
CA THR A 109 -1.24 43.60 10.32
C THR A 109 -1.32 43.94 8.84
N GLU A 110 -1.79 43.03 7.99
CA GLU A 110 -1.97 43.28 6.55
C GLU A 110 -3.17 44.22 6.29
N GLU A 111 -4.26 44.11 7.05
CA GLU A 111 -5.41 45.03 6.96
C GLU A 111 -5.13 46.45 7.47
N LEU A 112 -4.10 46.62 8.29
CA LEU A 112 -3.71 47.91 8.86
C LEU A 112 -2.84 48.76 7.91
N VAL A 113 -2.36 48.18 6.81
CA VAL A 113 -1.53 48.85 5.78
C VAL A 113 -2.41 49.47 4.69
#